data_AF-A0A1H2W5X2-F1
#
_entry.id   AF-A0A1H2W5X2-F1
#
_cell.length_a   1.000
_cell.length_b   1.000
_cell.length_c   1.000
_cell.angle_alpha   90.00
_cell.angle_beta   90.00
_cell.angle_gamma   90.00
#
_symmetry.space_group_name_H-M   'P 1'
#
loop_
_entity.id
_entity.type
_entity.pdbx_description
1 polymer ?
#
loop_
_entity_poly.entity_id
_entity_poly.type
_entity_poly.pdbx_seq_one_letter_code
_entity_poly.pdbx_strand_id
1 'polypeptide(L)'
;MVLSTSEDNEYPQYIKLHALPDYKGEPIESYLKEKCIFKGSTVINCDGDRAFFRLEKLTQLENSVVDYTDENHKLRWLNTFAGNIQSNINHVFFNTYGRTEEFML
;
A
#
# COMPACT_ATOMS: atom_id res chain seq x y z
N MET A 1 0.17 -0.48 2.25
CA MET A 1 0.77 0.84 1.94
C MET A 1 -0.29 1.90 2.16
N VAL A 2 -0.01 2.94 2.94
CA VAL A 2 -0.93 4.08 3.11
C VAL A 2 -0.31 5.31 2.45
N LEU A 3 -1.06 5.97 1.59
CA LEU A 3 -0.65 7.20 0.91
C LEU A 3 -1.54 8.34 1.40
N SER A 4 -0.91 9.43 1.81
CA SER A 4 -1.59 10.65 2.24
C SER A 4 -1.05 11.83 1.46
N THR A 5 -1.95 12.74 1.11
CA THR A 5 -1.59 14.05 0.55
C THR A 5 -1.86 15.14 1.57
N SER A 6 -1.19 16.29 1.45
CA SER A 6 -1.60 17.50 2.16
C SER A 6 -2.90 18.05 1.53
N GLU A 7 -3.68 18.84 2.26
CA GLU A 7 -4.96 19.39 1.76
C GLU A 7 -4.81 20.12 0.42
N ASP A 8 -3.67 20.79 0.19
CA ASP A 8 -3.40 21.58 -1.02
C ASP A 8 -2.59 20.84 -2.11
N ASN A 9 -2.35 19.53 -1.98
CA ASN A 9 -1.50 18.79 -2.95
C ASN A 9 -2.18 17.52 -3.45
N GLU A 10 -2.11 17.28 -4.76
CA GLU A 10 -2.66 16.09 -5.41
C GLU A 10 -1.66 14.92 -5.40
N TYR A 11 -0.38 15.20 -5.12
CA TYR A 11 0.69 14.20 -5.09
C TYR A 11 1.04 13.77 -3.66
N PRO A 12 1.20 12.46 -3.40
CA PRO A 12 1.66 11.97 -2.11
C PRO A 12 3.06 12.51 -1.80
N GLN A 13 3.17 13.39 -0.81
CA GLN A 13 4.47 13.92 -0.37
C GLN A 13 5.23 12.93 0.53
N TYR A 14 4.49 12.06 1.21
CA TYR A 14 5.03 11.10 2.16
C TYR A 14 4.44 9.72 1.91
N ILE A 15 5.31 8.72 1.89
CA ILE A 15 4.94 7.32 1.81
C ILE A 15 5.36 6.68 3.12
N LYS A 16 4.40 6.14 3.86
CA LYS A 16 4.70 5.33 5.04
C LYS A 16 4.44 3.87 4.72
N LEU A 17 5.52 3.12 4.63
CA LEU A 17 5.47 1.67 4.49
C LEU A 17 5.56 1.04 5.86
N HIS A 18 4.65 0.12 6.15
CA HIS A 18 4.72 -0.71 7.33
C HIS A 18 4.55 -2.17 6.92
N ALA A 19 5.45 -3.02 7.40
CA ALA A 19 5.29 -4.46 7.29
C ALA A 19 4.23 -4.91 8.30
N LEU A 20 3.22 -5.64 7.82
CA LEU A 20 2.28 -6.34 8.68
C LEU A 20 2.88 -7.70 9.03
N PRO A 21 3.21 -7.97 10.31
CA PRO A 21 3.89 -9.22 10.70
C PRO A 21 2.98 -10.45 10.57
N ASP A 22 1.68 -10.29 10.78
CA ASP A 22 0.66 -11.31 10.52
C ASP A 22 -0.58 -10.66 9.92
N TYR A 23 -0.97 -11.09 8.72
CA TYR A 23 -2.09 -10.51 7.95
C TYR A 23 -3.39 -11.33 8.08
N LYS A 24 -3.36 -12.50 8.76
CA LYS A 24 -4.52 -13.38 8.88
C LYS A 24 -5.30 -13.10 10.16
N GLY A 25 -6.39 -12.32 10.07
CA GLY A 25 -7.36 -12.14 11.16
C GLY A 25 -7.07 -10.97 12.11
N GLU A 26 -7.61 -11.03 13.34
CA GLU A 26 -7.59 -9.98 14.41
C GLU A 26 -6.46 -8.93 14.41
N PRO A 27 -5.17 -9.25 14.14
CA PRO A 27 -4.12 -8.25 14.01
C PRO A 27 -4.45 -7.05 13.10
N ILE A 28 -5.19 -7.20 12.00
CA ILE A 28 -5.31 -6.11 11.01
C ILE A 28 -6.19 -4.94 11.47
N GLU A 29 -7.30 -5.22 12.17
CA GLU A 29 -8.21 -4.19 12.66
C GLU A 29 -7.53 -3.36 13.76
N SER A 30 -6.95 -4.04 14.75
CA SER A 30 -6.23 -3.40 15.85
C SER A 30 -5.03 -2.59 15.35
N TYR A 31 -4.27 -3.16 14.42
CA TYR A 31 -3.13 -2.47 13.81
C TYR A 31 -3.55 -1.20 13.06
N LEU A 32 -4.58 -1.28 12.23
CA LEU A 32 -5.03 -0.11 11.48
C LEU A 32 -5.68 0.93 12.38
N LYS A 33 -6.40 0.55 13.45
CA LYS A 33 -6.89 1.52 14.45
C LYS A 33 -5.76 2.26 15.16
N GLU A 34 -4.62 1.60 15.40
CA GLU A 34 -3.46 2.23 16.00
C GLU A 34 -2.77 3.21 15.05
N LYS A 35 -2.72 2.89 13.75
CA LYS A 35 -1.93 3.65 12.76
C LYS A 35 -2.75 4.60 11.89
N CYS A 36 -4.07 4.46 11.85
CA CYS A 36 -4.95 5.18 10.93
C CYS A 36 -6.17 5.74 11.66
N ILE A 37 -6.59 6.93 11.24
CA ILE A 37 -7.85 7.53 11.68
C ILE A 37 -8.90 7.18 10.63
N PHE A 38 -9.92 6.41 11.03
CA PHE A 38 -11.05 6.10 10.18
C PHE A 38 -12.11 7.20 10.30
N LYS A 39 -12.46 7.83 9.18
CA LYS A 39 -13.70 8.60 9.07
C LYS A 39 -14.73 7.69 8.40
N GLY A 40 -16.01 7.78 8.76
CA GLY A 40 -17.05 6.92 8.15
C GLY A 40 -17.18 7.07 6.62
N SER A 41 -16.63 8.15 6.05
CA SER A 41 -16.53 8.40 4.61
C SER A 41 -15.27 7.84 3.95
N THR A 42 -14.35 7.25 4.72
CA THR A 42 -13.13 6.64 4.18
C THR A 42 -13.52 5.37 3.42
N VAL A 43 -12.99 5.22 2.20
CA VAL A 43 -13.17 4.03 1.37
C VAL A 43 -11.83 3.30 1.28
N ILE A 44 -11.83 2.00 1.57
CA ILE A 44 -10.65 1.15 1.45
C ILE A 44 -10.93 0.11 0.37
N ASN A 45 -10.08 0.06 -0.66
CA ASN A 45 -10.11 -1.06 -1.59
C ASN A 45 -9.37 -2.26 -0.98
N CYS A 46 -10.05 -3.40 -0.90
CA CYS A 46 -9.56 -4.63 -0.30
C CYS A 46 -9.32 -5.74 -1.31
N ASP A 47 -9.62 -5.53 -2.61
CA ASP A 47 -9.44 -6.51 -3.68
C ASP A 47 -10.05 -7.90 -3.35
N GLY A 48 -11.16 -7.91 -2.60
CA GLY A 48 -11.85 -9.13 -2.17
C GLY A 48 -11.20 -9.88 -1.01
N ASP A 49 -10.13 -9.34 -0.40
CA ASP A 49 -9.45 -9.99 0.73
C ASP A 49 -10.32 -9.94 2.00
N ARG A 50 -10.74 -11.12 2.43
CA ARG A 50 -11.61 -11.34 3.60
C ARG A 50 -10.96 -10.90 4.91
N ALA A 51 -9.64 -10.75 4.98
CA ALA A 51 -8.96 -10.24 6.17
C ALA A 51 -9.48 -8.84 6.56
N PHE A 52 -9.88 -8.02 5.58
CA PHE A 52 -10.34 -6.66 5.80
C PHE A 52 -11.83 -6.54 6.14
N PHE A 53 -12.64 -7.59 5.96
CA PHE A 53 -14.10 -7.52 6.19
C PHE A 53 -14.47 -7.10 7.62
N ARG A 54 -13.57 -7.29 8.60
CA ARG A 54 -13.76 -6.80 9.97
C ARG A 54 -13.85 -5.27 10.06
N LEU A 55 -13.29 -4.55 9.07
CA LEU A 55 -13.29 -3.09 8.99
C LEU A 55 -14.61 -2.50 8.45
N GLU A 56 -15.54 -3.31 7.94
CA GLU A 56 -16.84 -2.82 7.41
C GLU A 56 -17.63 -2.01 8.44
N LYS A 57 -17.41 -2.29 9.74
CA LYS A 57 -18.04 -1.54 10.84
C LYS A 57 -17.45 -0.15 11.07
N LEU A 58 -16.27 0.12 10.52
CA LEU A 58 -15.48 1.33 10.76
C LEU A 58 -15.42 2.24 9.53
N THR A 59 -15.53 1.66 8.34
CA THR A 59 -15.24 2.33 7.07
C THR A 59 -15.94 1.59 5.92
N GLN A 60 -16.04 2.22 4.75
CA GLN A 60 -16.57 1.57 3.56
C GLN A 60 -15.48 0.71 2.91
N LEU A 61 -15.81 -0.53 2.56
CA LEU A 61 -14.93 -1.41 1.80
C LEU A 61 -15.39 -1.49 0.35
N GLU A 62 -14.43 -1.44 -0.55
CA GLU A 62 -14.62 -1.60 -1.98
C GLU A 62 -13.80 -2.80 -2.46
N ASN A 63 -14.29 -3.54 -3.45
CA ASN A 63 -13.60 -4.67 -4.06
C ASN A 63 -13.46 -4.42 -5.56
N SER A 64 -12.77 -3.33 -5.89
CA SER A 64 -12.56 -2.91 -7.27
C SER A 64 -11.27 -3.49 -7.82
N VAL A 65 -11.36 -4.09 -9.01
CA VAL A 65 -10.22 -4.65 -9.74
C VAL A 65 -9.49 -3.53 -10.47
N VAL A 66 -8.18 -3.68 -10.67
CA VAL A 66 -7.40 -2.72 -11.47
C VAL A 66 -7.84 -2.76 -12.93
N ASP A 67 -8.47 -1.69 -13.40
CA ASP A 67 -8.70 -1.45 -14.82
C ASP A 67 -7.48 -0.78 -15.46
N TYR A 68 -6.88 -1.44 -16.44
CA TYR A 68 -5.74 -0.91 -17.21
C TYR A 68 -6.15 -0.20 -18.49
N THR A 69 -7.44 -0.26 -18.86
CA THR A 69 -7.99 0.41 -20.03
C THR A 69 -8.32 1.87 -19.75
N ASP A 70 -8.65 2.22 -18.50
CA ASP A 70 -8.84 3.58 -18.04
C ASP A 70 -7.51 4.21 -17.59
N GLU A 71 -7.12 5.33 -18.21
CA GLU A 71 -5.91 6.09 -17.89
C GLU A 71 -6.00 6.85 -16.56
N ASN A 72 -7.21 7.21 -16.14
CA ASN A 72 -7.45 7.94 -14.89
C ASN A 72 -7.86 7.02 -13.73
N HIS A 73 -7.73 5.70 -13.92
CA HIS A 73 -8.11 4.73 -12.91
C HIS A 73 -7.19 4.79 -11.68
N LYS A 74 -7.75 5.18 -10.53
CA LYS A 74 -6.99 5.38 -9.28
C LYS A 74 -6.13 4.17 -8.89
N LEU A 75 -6.66 2.95 -9.00
CA LEU A 75 -5.92 1.75 -8.61
C LEU A 75 -4.80 1.41 -9.60
N ARG A 76 -4.94 1.78 -10.87
CA ARG A 76 -3.88 1.64 -11.87
C ARG A 76 -2.70 2.54 -11.48
N TRP A 77 -2.97 3.80 -11.17
CA TRP A 77 -1.96 4.74 -10.66
C TRP A 77 -1.25 4.22 -9.41
N LEU A 78 -2.01 3.72 -8.44
CA LEU A 78 -1.45 3.14 -7.22
C LEU A 78 -0.57 1.91 -7.51
N ASN A 79 -0.98 1.05 -8.43
CA ASN A 79 -0.21 -0.14 -8.77
C ASN A 79 1.10 0.21 -9.50
N THR A 80 1.06 1.15 -10.45
CA THR A 80 2.27 1.66 -11.12
C THR A 80 3.22 2.29 -10.12
N PHE A 81 2.71 3.09 -9.18
CA PHE A 81 3.52 3.72 -8.15
C PHE A 81 4.18 2.69 -7.22
N ALA A 82 3.43 1.69 -6.76
CA ALA A 82 3.96 0.59 -5.95
C ALA A 82 5.05 -0.20 -6.69
N GLY A 83 4.83 -0.50 -7.97
CA GLY A 83 5.83 -1.16 -8.83
C GLY A 83 7.11 -0.36 -8.98
N ASN A 84 7.02 0.97 -9.14
CA ASN A 84 8.19 1.84 -9.19
C ASN A 84 8.99 1.84 -7.87
N ILE A 85 8.30 1.88 -6.73
CA ILE A 85 8.95 1.76 -5.41
C ILE A 85 9.67 0.42 -5.29
N GLN A 86 9.00 -0.68 -5.67
CA GLN A 86 9.58 -2.02 -5.62
C GLN A 86 10.83 -2.12 -6.50
N SER A 87 10.78 -1.63 -7.73
CA SER A 87 11.93 -1.60 -8.64
C SER A 87 13.09 -0.78 -8.07
N ASN A 88 12.81 0.38 -7.48
CA ASN A 88 13.84 1.21 -6.85
C ASN A 88 14.49 0.53 -5.64
N ILE A 89 13.67 -0.08 -4.77
CA ILE A 89 14.15 -0.85 -3.63
C ILE A 89 15.05 -2.00 -4.12
N ASN A 90 14.57 -2.79 -5.08
CA ASN A 90 15.33 -3.90 -5.66
C ASN A 90 16.66 -3.41 -6.25
N HIS A 91 16.65 -2.33 -7.03
CA HIS A 91 17.86 -1.76 -7.62
C HIS A 91 18.88 -1.33 -6.57
N VAL A 92 18.44 -0.72 -5.46
CA VAL A 92 19.33 -0.38 -4.34
C VAL A 92 19.88 -1.65 -3.67
N PHE A 93 19.03 -2.64 -3.40
CA PHE A 93 19.48 -3.91 -2.81
C PHE A 93 20.49 -4.63 -3.70
N PHE A 94 20.20 -4.80 -5.00
CA PHE A 94 21.11 -5.47 -5.93
C PHE A 94 22.42 -4.71 -6.15
N ASN A 95 22.42 -3.37 -6.20
CA ASN A 95 23.67 -2.63 -6.32
C ASN A 95 24.51 -2.64 -5.03
N THR A 96 23.88 -2.71 -3.87
CA THR A 96 24.57 -2.69 -2.57
C THR A 96 25.10 -4.07 -2.20
N TYR A 97 24.29 -5.12 -2.41
CA TYR A 97 24.63 -6.50 -2.03
C TYR A 97 25.16 -7.35 -3.20
N GLY A 98 24.79 -7.05 -4.44
CA GLY A 98 25.37 -7.70 -5.62
C GLY A 98 26.82 -7.31 -5.87
N ARG A 99 27.24 -6.10 -5.47
CA ARG A 99 28.67 -5.72 -5.47
C ARG A 99 29.49 -6.48 -4.43
N THR A 100 28.92 -6.82 -3.28
CA THR A 100 29.69 -7.53 -2.23
C THR A 100 30.05 -8.97 -2.62
N GLU A 101 29.33 -9.59 -3.56
CA GLU A 101 29.72 -10.91 -4.09
C GLU A 101 30.78 -10.81 -5.20
N GLU A 102 30.86 -9.71 -5.96
CA GLU A 102 31.91 -9.49 -6.96
C GLU A 102 33.29 -9.14 -6.36
N PHE A 103 33.36 -8.73 -5.09
CA PHE A 103 34.63 -8.49 -4.39
C PHE A 103 35.10 -9.67 -3.52
N MET A 104 34.43 -10.83 -3.64
CA MET A 104 34.74 -12.06 -2.90
C MET A 104 35.10 -13.22 -3.83
N LEU A 105 35.77 -12.93 -4.95
CA LEU A 105 36.43 -13.90 -5.86
C LEU A 105 37.85 -13.46 -6.19
#